data_AF-A0A0K9GCB5-F1
#
_entry.id   AF-A0A0K9GCB5-F1
#
_cell.length_a   1.000
_cell.length_b   1.000
_cell.length_c   1.000
_cell.angle_alpha   90.00
_cell.angle_beta   90.00
_cell.angle_gamma   90.00
#
_symmetry.space_group_name_H-M   'P 1'
#
loop_
_entity.id
_entity.type
_entity.pdbx_description
1 polymer ?
#
loop_
_entity_poly.entity_id
_entity_poly.type
_entity_poly.pdbx_seq_one_letter_code
_entity_poly.pdbx_strand_id
1 'polypeptide(L)'
;MPYLRDIMTTNVDYVTPLDNVYEVAVKMKEDNVGIIPVCDNGTLLGVITDRDLVVDGIAEKHPGSTKVTDVMHADVVTANPDTTDEEAASLMAQHQIRRLPVLENGKLVGIVSLGDLAVTYGSSDDAGEALEDISKDH
;
A
#
# COMPACT_ATOMS: atom_id res chain seq x y z
N MET A 1 -9.33 -15.07 -14.49
CA MET A 1 -8.88 -14.00 -13.60
C MET A 1 -8.26 -14.66 -12.39
N PRO A 2 -6.94 -14.54 -12.20
CA PRO A 2 -6.31 -14.96 -10.96
C PRO A 2 -6.89 -14.20 -9.76
N TYR A 3 -6.81 -14.82 -8.60
CA TYR A 3 -7.13 -14.17 -7.35
C TYR A 3 -5.89 -13.41 -6.83
N LEU A 4 -6.07 -12.42 -5.95
CA LEU A 4 -4.93 -11.69 -5.38
C LEU A 4 -3.94 -12.62 -4.67
N ARG A 5 -4.41 -13.71 -4.05
CA ARG A 5 -3.52 -14.73 -3.46
C ARG A 5 -2.51 -15.33 -4.44
N ASP A 6 -2.80 -15.30 -5.74
CA ASP A 6 -1.94 -15.88 -6.78
C ASP A 6 -0.84 -14.91 -7.25
N ILE A 7 -1.00 -13.60 -7.01
CA ILE A 7 -0.12 -12.55 -7.55
C ILE A 7 0.43 -11.58 -6.50
N MET A 8 -0.10 -11.58 -5.28
CA MET A 8 0.32 -10.65 -4.23
C MET A 8 1.75 -10.92 -3.77
N THR A 9 2.44 -9.83 -3.42
CA THR A 9 3.66 -9.93 -2.63
C THR A 9 3.29 -10.36 -1.22
N THR A 10 3.84 -11.49 -0.78
CA THR A 10 3.70 -12.02 0.58
C THR A 10 4.89 -11.62 1.45
N ASN A 11 4.82 -11.89 2.77
CA ASN A 11 5.84 -11.46 3.74
C ASN A 11 6.10 -9.95 3.66
N VAL A 12 5.02 -9.17 3.73
CA VAL A 12 5.08 -7.72 3.66
C VAL A 12 5.70 -7.17 4.93
N ASP A 13 6.78 -6.41 4.76
CA ASP A 13 7.39 -5.66 5.84
C ASP A 13 6.46 -4.53 6.30
N TYR A 14 6.37 -4.37 7.62
CA TYR A 14 5.54 -3.36 8.26
C TYR A 14 6.24 -2.79 9.49
N VAL A 15 5.77 -1.63 9.94
CA VAL A 15 6.12 -1.05 11.24
C VAL A 15 4.99 -1.25 12.24
N THR A 16 5.28 -1.07 13.51
CA THR A 16 4.34 -1.15 14.63
C THR A 16 4.07 0.23 15.22
N PRO A 17 3.00 0.42 16.03
CA PRO A 17 2.75 1.67 16.73
C PRO A 17 3.86 2.16 17.67
N LEU A 18 4.84 1.30 17.97
CA LEU A 18 5.99 1.64 18.82
C LEU A 18 7.16 2.22 18.02
N ASP A 19 7.13 2.09 16.69
CA ASP A 19 8.15 2.61 15.80
C ASP A 19 7.97 4.11 15.54
N ASN A 20 8.94 4.69 14.85
CA ASN A 20 8.98 6.11 14.51
C ASN A 20 9.09 6.33 13.01
N VAL A 21 8.89 7.58 12.59
CA VAL A 21 8.91 7.98 11.17
C VAL A 21 10.27 7.76 10.49
N TYR A 22 11.38 7.77 11.24
CA TYR A 22 12.69 7.45 10.68
C TYR A 22 12.80 5.97 10.27
N GLU A 23 12.31 5.05 11.10
CA GLU A 23 12.29 3.61 10.74
C GLU A 23 11.43 3.34 9.50
N VAL A 24 10.32 4.07 9.33
CA VAL A 24 9.51 4.01 8.11
C VAL A 24 10.33 4.39 6.89
N ALA A 25 11.07 5.51 6.94
CA ALA A 25 11.90 5.96 5.83
C ALA A 25 13.05 4.98 5.52
N VAL A 26 13.63 4.34 6.55
CA VAL A 26 14.65 3.29 6.38
C VAL A 26 14.06 2.09 5.64
N LYS A 27 12.91 1.57 6.07
CA LYS A 27 12.23 0.46 5.39
C LYS A 27 11.83 0.80 3.95
N MET A 28 11.28 1.99 3.71
CA MET A 28 10.98 2.48 2.36
C MET A 28 12.20 2.42 1.44
N LYS A 29 13.37 2.81 1.96
CA LYS A 29 14.64 2.76 1.22
C LYS A 29 15.12 1.32 1.01
N GLU A 30 15.09 0.48 2.04
CA GLU A 30 15.60 -0.90 1.99
C GLU A 30 14.76 -1.77 1.05
N ASP A 31 13.44 -1.63 1.11
CA ASP A 31 12.50 -2.41 0.31
C ASP A 31 12.17 -1.74 -1.03
N ASN A 32 12.69 -0.54 -1.28
CA ASN A 32 12.42 0.27 -2.47
C ASN A 32 10.91 0.49 -2.71
N VAL A 33 10.22 0.93 -1.66
CA VAL A 33 8.76 1.06 -1.58
C VAL A 33 8.34 2.46 -1.12
N GLY A 34 7.24 2.97 -1.66
CA GLY A 34 6.68 4.29 -1.28
C GLY A 34 5.54 4.24 -0.27
N ILE A 35 5.21 3.06 0.26
CA ILE A 35 4.18 2.86 1.28
C ILE A 35 4.62 1.76 2.24
N ILE A 36 4.39 1.97 3.53
CA ILE A 36 4.67 1.02 4.60
C ILE A 36 3.40 0.84 5.45
N PRO A 37 2.91 -0.40 5.61
CA PRO A 37 1.83 -0.69 6.55
C PRO A 37 2.24 -0.46 8.00
N VAL A 38 1.30 0.01 8.81
CA VAL A 38 1.40 0.07 10.27
C VAL A 38 0.51 -1.03 10.85
N CYS A 39 1.10 -2.01 11.52
CA CYS A 39 0.38 -3.15 12.07
C CYS A 39 0.65 -3.36 13.56
N ASP A 40 -0.37 -3.81 14.28
CA ASP A 40 -0.23 -4.34 15.65
C ASP A 40 -0.49 -5.84 15.63
N ASN A 41 0.55 -6.63 15.95
CA ASN A 41 0.50 -8.09 15.91
C ASN A 41 -0.05 -8.64 14.58
N GLY A 42 0.30 -8.00 13.46
CA GLY A 42 -0.17 -8.33 12.11
C GLY A 42 -1.56 -7.81 11.74
N THR A 43 -2.30 -7.19 12.67
CA THR A 43 -3.54 -6.47 12.35
C THR A 43 -3.19 -5.11 11.75
N LEU A 44 -3.72 -4.81 10.56
CA LEU A 44 -3.48 -3.51 9.92
C LEU A 44 -4.22 -2.40 10.68
N LEU A 45 -3.49 -1.35 11.06
CA LEU A 45 -4.02 -0.15 11.72
C LEU A 45 -4.05 1.07 10.82
N GLY A 46 -3.15 1.10 9.83
CA GLY A 46 -3.00 2.22 8.92
C GLY A 46 -1.84 2.01 7.95
N VAL A 47 -1.55 3.03 7.17
CA VAL A 47 -0.40 3.08 6.26
C VAL A 47 0.31 4.43 6.37
N ILE A 48 1.58 4.46 5.98
CA ILE A 48 2.35 5.69 5.78
C ILE A 48 2.96 5.64 4.38
N THR A 49 2.80 6.71 3.62
CA THR A 49 3.40 6.93 2.30
C THR A 49 4.57 7.92 2.37
N ASP A 50 5.37 7.97 1.31
CA ASP A 50 6.41 8.99 1.13
C ASP A 50 5.84 10.42 1.24
N ARG A 51 4.66 10.65 0.69
CA ARG A 51 3.92 11.91 0.80
C ARG A 51 3.61 12.24 2.25
N ASP A 52 3.16 11.28 3.06
CA ASP A 52 2.83 11.52 4.47
C ASP A 52 4.09 11.89 5.28
N LEU A 53 5.22 11.21 5.01
CA LEU A 53 6.50 11.59 5.62
C LEU A 53 6.92 13.02 5.28
N VAL A 54 6.63 13.47 4.05
CA VAL A 54 7.00 14.82 3.60
C VAL A 54 6.01 15.88 4.13
N VAL A 55 4.71 15.66 3.96
CA VAL A 55 3.65 16.64 4.20
C VAL A 55 3.26 16.66 5.68
N ASP A 56 3.01 15.51 6.30
CA ASP A 56 2.54 15.41 7.68
C ASP A 56 3.70 15.19 8.69
N GLY A 57 4.88 14.82 8.19
CA GLY A 57 6.12 14.71 8.97
C GLY A 57 7.01 15.95 8.87
N ILE A 58 7.77 16.05 7.77
CA ILE A 58 8.83 17.06 7.61
C ILE A 58 8.29 18.48 7.57
N ALA A 59 7.23 18.74 6.78
CA ALA A 59 6.68 20.09 6.63
C ALA A 59 6.09 20.63 7.95
N GLU A 60 5.53 19.74 8.78
CA GLU A 60 5.06 20.03 10.13
C GLU A 60 6.18 20.11 11.18
N LYS A 61 7.45 19.95 10.76
CA LYS A 61 8.66 20.00 11.61
C LYS A 61 8.69 18.92 12.69
N HIS A 62 8.07 17.77 12.43
CA HIS A 62 8.19 16.61 13.29
C HIS A 62 9.62 16.03 13.21
N PRO A 63 10.27 15.73 14.35
CA PRO A 63 11.56 15.05 14.34
C PRO A 63 11.42 13.61 13.81
N GLY A 64 12.52 13.02 13.35
CA GLY A 64 12.55 11.61 12.90
C GLY A 64 12.09 10.61 13.98
N SER A 65 12.15 10.99 15.26
CA SER A 65 11.70 10.18 16.39
C SER A 65 10.19 10.27 16.66
N THR A 66 9.42 11.04 15.88
CA THR A 66 7.96 11.11 16.00
C THR A 66 7.34 9.74 15.78
N LYS A 67 6.31 9.42 16.55
CA LYS A 67 5.63 8.13 16.46
C LYS A 67 4.93 7.99 15.12
N VAL A 68 4.93 6.77 14.59
CA VAL A 68 4.19 6.49 13.34
C VAL A 68 2.70 6.78 13.47
N THR A 69 2.12 6.65 14.66
CA THR A 69 0.71 6.93 14.94
C THR A 69 0.31 8.39 14.75
N ASP A 70 1.27 9.31 14.76
CA ASP A 70 1.00 10.74 14.62
C ASP A 70 0.99 11.17 13.13
N VAL A 71 1.45 10.30 12.23
CA VAL A 71 1.61 10.58 10.79
C VAL A 71 0.84 9.58 9.91
N MET A 72 0.49 8.40 10.43
CA MET A 72 -0.23 7.37 9.66
C MET A 72 -1.67 7.77 9.34
N HIS A 73 -2.17 7.25 8.22
CA HIS A 73 -3.58 7.30 7.86
C HIS A 73 -4.26 5.95 8.14
N ALA A 74 -5.37 5.98 8.87
CA ALA A 74 -6.11 4.78 9.29
C ALA A 74 -7.19 4.34 8.28
N ASP A 75 -7.62 5.23 7.39
CA ASP A 75 -8.58 4.90 6.34
C ASP A 75 -7.84 4.25 5.16
N VAL A 76 -7.74 2.92 5.21
CA VAL A 76 -7.00 2.13 4.23
C VAL A 76 -7.99 1.30 3.43
N VAL A 77 -8.02 1.54 2.12
CA VAL A 77 -8.70 0.65 1.19
C VAL A 77 -7.96 -0.67 1.17
N THR A 78 -8.69 -1.78 1.34
CA THR A 78 -8.12 -3.13 1.41
C THR A 78 -8.92 -4.11 0.58
N ALA A 79 -8.33 -5.26 0.28
CA ALA A 79 -8.98 -6.38 -0.41
C ALA A 79 -8.79 -7.71 0.33
N ASN A 80 -9.53 -8.72 -0.10
CA ASN A 80 -9.40 -10.09 0.41
C ASN A 80 -8.51 -10.92 -0.53
N PRO A 81 -7.84 -11.99 -0.04
CA PRO A 81 -7.12 -12.92 -0.90
C PRO A 81 -7.93 -13.49 -2.08
N ASP A 82 -9.25 -13.60 -1.93
CA ASP A 82 -10.19 -14.08 -2.96
C ASP A 82 -10.76 -12.97 -3.86
N THR A 83 -10.33 -11.72 -3.68
CA THR A 83 -10.62 -10.65 -4.64
C THR A 83 -9.91 -10.96 -5.95
N THR A 84 -10.56 -10.69 -7.07
CA THR A 84 -9.95 -10.85 -8.41
C THR A 84 -9.00 -9.69 -8.73
N ASP A 85 -8.08 -9.91 -9.66
CA ASP A 85 -7.22 -8.84 -10.21
C ASP A 85 -8.02 -7.67 -10.79
N GLU A 86 -9.15 -7.93 -11.46
CA GLU A 86 -9.99 -6.90 -12.08
C GLU A 86 -10.73 -6.04 -11.03
N GLU A 87 -11.28 -6.68 -10.00
CA GLU A 87 -11.87 -5.97 -8.86
C GLU A 87 -10.84 -5.12 -8.13
N ALA A 88 -9.62 -5.63 -7.96
CA ALA A 88 -8.52 -4.89 -7.36
C ALA A 88 -8.10 -3.68 -8.22
N ALA A 89 -8.00 -3.84 -9.54
CA ALA A 89 -7.73 -2.74 -10.46
C ALA A 89 -8.82 -1.66 -10.38
N SER A 90 -10.08 -2.07 -10.31
CA SER A 90 -11.24 -1.18 -10.16
C SER A 90 -11.20 -0.40 -8.85
N LEU A 91 -10.88 -1.07 -7.73
CA LEU A 91 -10.69 -0.42 -6.42
C LEU A 91 -9.54 0.59 -6.46
N MET A 92 -8.41 0.21 -7.06
CA MET A 92 -7.26 1.09 -7.23
C MET A 92 -7.61 2.35 -8.03
N ALA A 93 -8.34 2.19 -9.14
CA ALA A 93 -8.79 3.31 -9.97
C ALA A 93 -9.81 4.20 -9.24
N GLN A 94 -10.80 3.60 -8.59
CA GLN A 94 -11.83 4.34 -7.86
C GLN A 94 -11.24 5.20 -6.74
N HIS A 95 -10.25 4.67 -6.02
CA HIS A 95 -9.62 5.34 -4.88
C HIS A 95 -8.34 6.08 -5.23
N GLN A 96 -7.91 6.07 -6.51
CA GLN A 96 -6.67 6.70 -6.98
C GLN A 96 -5.43 6.23 -6.20
N ILE A 97 -5.38 4.94 -5.90
CA ILE A 97 -4.27 4.31 -5.16
C ILE A 97 -3.52 3.33 -6.06
N ARG A 98 -2.22 3.18 -5.85
CA ARG A 98 -1.35 2.30 -6.64
C ARG A 98 -1.02 0.98 -5.96
N ARG A 99 -1.39 0.82 -4.69
CA ARG A 99 -1.08 -0.35 -3.87
C ARG A 99 -2.25 -0.63 -2.95
N LEU A 100 -2.58 -1.90 -2.80
CA LEU A 100 -3.75 -2.39 -2.09
C LEU A 100 -3.31 -3.47 -1.09
N PRO A 101 -3.37 -3.18 0.22
CA PRO A 101 -3.17 -4.21 1.24
C PRO A 101 -4.23 -5.29 1.17
N VAL A 102 -3.79 -6.54 1.26
CA VAL A 102 -4.64 -7.74 1.25
C VAL A 102 -4.74 -8.27 2.66
N LEU A 103 -5.97 -8.37 3.17
CA LEU A 103 -6.27 -8.81 4.53
C LEU A 103 -7.04 -10.13 4.55
N GLU A 104 -6.62 -11.05 5.42
CA GLU A 104 -7.38 -12.25 5.76
C GLU A 104 -7.70 -12.22 7.26
N ASN A 105 -8.98 -12.25 7.63
CA ASN A 105 -9.42 -12.14 9.03
C ASN A 105 -8.84 -10.92 9.78
N GLY A 106 -8.70 -9.80 9.08
CA GLY A 106 -8.12 -8.55 9.62
C GLY A 106 -6.59 -8.55 9.75
N LYS A 107 -5.91 -9.62 9.32
CA LYS A 107 -4.45 -9.72 9.30
C LYS A 107 -3.89 -9.40 7.93
N LEU A 108 -2.81 -8.62 7.89
CA LEU A 108 -2.08 -8.35 6.65
C LEU A 108 -1.41 -9.63 6.15
N VAL A 109 -1.83 -10.11 4.98
CA VAL A 109 -1.28 -11.33 4.35
C VAL A 109 -0.55 -11.05 3.04
N GLY A 110 -0.75 -9.87 2.46
CA GLY A 110 -0.02 -9.45 1.26
C GLY A 110 -0.28 -8.00 0.88
N ILE A 111 0.43 -7.55 -0.15
CA ILE A 111 0.17 -6.30 -0.87
C ILE A 111 0.17 -6.62 -2.36
N VAL A 112 -0.77 -6.01 -3.08
CA VAL A 112 -0.76 -5.98 -4.54
C VAL A 112 -0.50 -4.56 -4.98
N SER A 113 0.45 -4.37 -5.88
CA SER A 113 0.68 -3.11 -6.57
C SER A 113 0.03 -3.11 -7.94
N LEU A 114 -0.24 -1.92 -8.44
CA LEU A 114 -0.70 -1.69 -9.79
C LEU A 114 0.25 -2.31 -10.85
N GLY A 115 1.56 -2.36 -10.55
CA GLY A 115 2.55 -3.03 -11.38
C GLY A 115 2.39 -4.56 -11.40
N ASP A 116 2.00 -5.19 -10.28
CA ASP A 116 1.74 -6.63 -10.22
C ASP A 116 0.52 -7.02 -11.08
N LEU A 117 -0.49 -6.14 -11.10
CA LEU A 117 -1.65 -6.28 -11.98
C LEU A 117 -1.23 -6.21 -13.45
N ALA A 118 -0.41 -5.22 -13.82
CA ALA A 118 0.05 -5.03 -15.21
C ALA A 118 0.81 -6.23 -15.81
N VAL A 119 1.53 -7.01 -14.98
CA VAL A 119 2.22 -8.23 -15.43
C VAL A 119 1.23 -9.34 -15.81
N THR A 120 0.06 -9.36 -15.17
CA THR A 120 -1.01 -10.34 -15.40
C THR A 120 -1.81 -10.01 -16.66
N TYR A 121 -2.08 -8.73 -16.89
CA TYR A 121 -2.75 -8.22 -18.09
C TYR A 121 -1.77 -8.06 -19.25
N GLY A 122 -1.27 -9.18 -19.76
CA GLY A 122 -0.59 -9.18 -21.05
C GLY A 122 -1.52 -8.62 -22.14
N SER A 123 -1.32 -7.36 -22.53
CA SER A 123 -1.88 -6.76 -23.76
C SER A 123 -3.42 -6.75 -23.86
N SER A 124 -4.16 -6.40 -22.81
CA SER A 124 -5.61 -6.14 -22.90
C SER A 124 -5.93 -4.67 -22.58
N ASP A 125 -6.60 -3.99 -23.51
CA ASP A 125 -6.84 -2.53 -23.52
C ASP A 125 -7.52 -1.99 -22.24
N ASP A 126 -8.49 -2.72 -21.65
CA ASP A 126 -9.30 -2.22 -20.52
C ASP A 126 -8.51 -2.03 -19.21
N ALA A 127 -7.60 -2.97 -18.89
CA ALA A 127 -6.73 -2.82 -17.72
C ALA A 127 -5.64 -1.76 -17.96
N GLY A 128 -5.19 -1.63 -19.21
CA GLY A 128 -4.27 -0.57 -19.63
C GLY A 128 -4.87 0.83 -19.45
N GLU A 129 -6.17 1.00 -19.70
CA GLU A 129 -6.88 2.27 -19.53
C GLU A 129 -6.99 2.65 -18.05
N ALA A 130 -7.36 1.70 -17.17
CA ALA A 130 -7.34 1.91 -15.72
C ALA A 130 -5.93 2.22 -15.17
N LEU A 131 -4.91 1.53 -15.69
CA LEU A 131 -3.50 1.78 -15.38
C LEU A 131 -3.05 3.17 -15.86
N GLU A 132 -3.45 3.58 -17.06
CA GLU A 132 -3.16 4.89 -17.64
C GLU A 132 -3.78 6.00 -16.81
N ASP A 133 -5.05 5.87 -16.43
CA ASP A 133 -5.79 6.88 -15.68
C ASP A 133 -5.18 7.12 -14.30
N ILE A 134 -4.71 6.07 -13.60
CA ILE A 134 -3.98 6.20 -12.33
C ILE A 134 -2.54 6.73 -12.55
N SER A 135 -1.97 6.53 -13.75
CA SER A 135 -0.64 7.04 -14.08
C SER A 135 -0.63 8.53 -14.42
N LYS A 136 -1.72 9.07 -14.98
CA LYS A 136 -1.83 10.43 -15.54
C LYS A 136 -1.86 11.54 -14.49
N ASP A 137 -2.18 11.24 -13.23
CA ASP A 137 -2.31 12.24 -12.16
C ASP A 137 -1.04 12.43 -11.28
N HIS A 138 0.16 12.13 -11.79
CA HIS A 138 1.45 12.50 -11.15
C HIS A 138 2.44 13.12 -12.14
#